data_AF-A0A7S2AXN9-F1
#
_entry.id   AF-A0A7S2AXN9-F1
#
_cell.length_a   1.000
_cell.length_b   1.000
_cell.length_c   1.000
_cell.angle_alpha   90.00
_cell.angle_beta   90.00
_cell.angle_gamma   90.00
#
_symmetry.space_group_name_H-M   'P 1'
#
loop_
_entity.id
_entity.type
_entity.pdbx_description
1 polymer ?
#
loop_
_entity_poly.entity_id
_entity_poly.type
_entity_poly.pdbx_seq_one_letter_code
_entity_poly.pdbx_strand_id
1 'polypeptide(L)'
;NMQLVDPSVSIPFWDYTLDAYRYCHENEYFMVGSLGCWRASVIKKSQIFFDDWFGAGSPETPDHAVHRGRWGNTTVLQDAREYSSITNPYGLLRSPWNTDPTAHALRRHSQVLNQNLDPMVSCERWQDCFDSVDLASMNTCLNGATHGPIHILIGGQWFLNSALLENDHMVFQGGLAGDQLLLAKILWRKGYLRCPETCSKDTPAEKCLCSCPMEYRHGATPYEILVDKAEVMHWVVETSRGGIYYNKTEDHYHIMNKTLAEEEVLWNEILLVLCNPGHPGEMYTSAAPYDPTFWLIHPSAERMLSWRRMLDHLSVHTFNQTWGYSHQGDPSDMGQICEWDDVSDFGLPFCYDSTCPGHNAADTTPFMGIVEEGEFPTNEEIYAYVAPWNEELPYMYDTYYWPHCNASGFQMGWQYLPNDISKLNTYLDEVHGR
;
A
#
# COMPACT_ATOMS: atom_id res chain seq x y z
N ASN A 1 -9.71 -21.85 6.00
CA ASN A 1 -9.92 -21.51 7.43
C ASN A 1 -8.97 -22.37 8.27
N MET A 2 -8.06 -21.75 9.05
CA MET A 2 -7.05 -22.47 9.85
C MET A 2 -7.66 -23.31 10.98
N GLN A 3 -8.81 -22.89 11.51
CA GLN A 3 -9.53 -23.61 12.56
C GLN A 3 -10.11 -24.95 12.09
N LEU A 4 -10.24 -25.15 10.78
CA LEU A 4 -10.57 -26.47 10.20
C LEU A 4 -9.41 -27.47 10.34
N VAL A 5 -8.18 -26.98 10.46
CA VAL A 5 -6.98 -27.80 10.66
C VAL A 5 -6.69 -27.93 12.15
N ASP A 6 -6.71 -26.81 12.88
CA ASP A 6 -6.51 -26.77 14.34
C ASP A 6 -7.44 -25.71 14.97
N PRO A 7 -8.49 -26.13 15.69
CA PRO A 7 -9.48 -25.21 16.26
C PRO A 7 -8.91 -24.30 17.36
N SER A 8 -7.70 -24.57 17.86
CA SER A 8 -7.04 -23.73 18.86
C SER A 8 -6.28 -22.53 18.25
N VAL A 9 -6.22 -22.42 16.92
CA VAL A 9 -5.39 -21.43 16.23
C VAL A 9 -6.25 -20.38 15.53
N SER A 10 -5.92 -19.11 15.74
CA SER A 10 -6.46 -17.95 15.01
C SER A 10 -5.36 -17.25 14.20
N ILE A 11 -5.74 -16.37 13.26
CA ILE A 11 -4.79 -15.51 12.55
C ILE A 11 -4.24 -14.48 13.55
N PRO A 12 -2.91 -14.41 13.77
CA PRO A 12 -2.35 -13.35 14.60
C PRO A 12 -2.39 -12.01 13.87
N PHE A 13 -2.27 -10.91 14.61
CA PHE A 13 -2.10 -9.58 14.04
C PHE A 13 -0.71 -9.04 14.38
N TRP A 14 -0.16 -8.20 13.50
CA TRP A 14 1.10 -7.51 13.76
C TRP A 14 0.83 -6.07 14.20
N ASP A 15 1.05 -5.80 15.49
CA ASP A 15 1.02 -4.44 16.03
C ASP A 15 2.33 -3.69 15.69
N TYR A 16 2.38 -3.14 14.49
CA TYR A 16 3.55 -2.37 14.05
C TYR A 16 3.74 -1.06 14.81
N THR A 17 2.72 -0.55 15.53
CA THR A 17 2.88 0.61 16.43
C THR A 17 3.66 0.25 17.69
N LEU A 18 3.55 -1.01 18.15
CA LEU A 18 4.36 -1.54 19.25
C LEU A 18 5.81 -1.74 18.82
N ASP A 19 6.04 -2.27 17.62
CA ASP A 19 7.38 -2.41 17.07
C ASP A 19 8.04 -1.04 16.85
N ALA A 20 7.26 -0.06 16.37
CA ALA A 20 7.70 1.33 16.35
C ALA A 20 8.11 1.75 17.77
N TYR A 21 7.22 1.69 18.76
CA TYR A 21 7.54 2.09 20.14
C TYR A 21 8.81 1.41 20.70
N ARG A 22 8.99 0.10 20.50
CA ARG A 22 10.10 -0.67 21.06
C ARG A 22 11.44 -0.40 20.40
N TYR A 23 11.46 -0.34 19.07
CA TYR A 23 12.71 -0.32 18.32
C TYR A 23 13.10 1.07 17.82
N CYS A 24 12.19 2.03 17.98
CA CYS A 24 12.36 3.42 17.60
C CYS A 24 12.68 4.35 18.76
N HIS A 25 12.99 3.82 19.94
CA HIS A 25 13.43 4.58 21.10
C HIS A 25 14.87 4.21 21.41
N GLU A 26 15.83 4.91 20.79
CA GLU A 26 17.20 5.19 21.29
C GLU A 26 18.08 5.79 20.16
N ASN A 27 18.36 7.10 20.25
CA ASN A 27 19.63 7.72 19.82
C ASN A 27 20.05 7.80 18.32
N GLU A 28 19.13 8.00 17.37
CA GLU A 28 19.51 8.58 16.04
C GLU A 28 19.02 10.02 15.90
N TYR A 29 19.36 10.83 16.91
CA TYR A 29 19.14 12.28 16.94
C TYR A 29 20.30 12.99 16.24
N PHE A 30 20.51 12.78 14.93
CA PHE A 30 21.41 13.63 14.16
C PHE A 30 20.76 14.06 12.84
N MET A 31 20.41 15.35 12.85
CA MET A 31 20.26 16.27 11.71
C MET A 31 18.87 16.35 11.07
N VAL A 32 18.17 17.40 11.52
CA VAL A 32 17.12 18.17 10.83
C VAL A 32 15.75 17.50 10.64
N GLY A 33 14.91 17.64 11.67
CA GLY A 33 13.51 18.00 11.43
C GLY A 33 12.59 16.98 10.77
N SER A 34 12.62 15.71 11.17
CA SER A 34 11.39 14.90 11.24
C SER A 34 11.55 13.80 12.30
N LEU A 35 10.51 13.60 13.09
CA LEU A 35 10.41 12.57 14.11
C LEU A 35 10.19 11.23 13.40
N GLY A 36 11.24 10.41 13.27
CA GLY A 36 11.11 9.15 12.56
C GLY A 36 12.26 8.19 12.80
N CYS A 37 11.92 6.99 13.25
CA CYS A 37 12.82 5.86 13.30
C CYS A 37 12.91 5.18 11.94
N TRP A 38 14.13 4.90 11.51
CA TRP A 38 14.35 4.23 10.25
C TRP A 38 13.90 2.77 10.35
N ARG A 39 13.04 2.42 9.39
CA ARG A 39 12.50 1.08 9.09
C ARG A 39 13.49 -0.07 9.28
N ALA A 40 14.77 0.14 8.99
CA ALA A 40 15.84 -0.84 9.16
C ALA A 40 15.97 -1.39 10.61
N SER A 41 15.71 -0.58 11.63
CA SER A 41 15.81 -1.01 13.04
C SER A 41 14.71 -1.99 13.43
N VAL A 42 13.47 -1.72 13.00
CA VAL A 42 12.35 -2.64 13.22
C VAL A 42 12.60 -3.97 12.53
N ILE A 43 13.05 -3.96 11.28
CA ILE A 43 13.14 -5.21 10.53
C ILE A 43 14.26 -6.12 11.06
N LYS A 44 15.38 -5.56 11.51
CA LYS A 44 16.46 -6.36 12.11
C LYS A 44 16.10 -6.95 13.48
N LYS A 45 15.16 -6.35 14.21
CA LYS A 45 14.89 -6.67 15.61
C LYS A 45 13.53 -7.30 15.85
N SER A 46 12.54 -7.02 15.00
CA SER A 46 11.20 -7.55 15.16
C SER A 46 11.18 -9.05 14.94
N GLN A 47 10.54 -9.75 15.87
CA GLN A 47 10.38 -11.20 15.85
C GLN A 47 9.62 -11.67 14.61
N ILE A 48 8.83 -10.79 13.99
CA ILE A 48 8.08 -11.18 12.80
C ILE A 48 9.00 -11.68 11.67
N PHE A 49 10.22 -11.14 11.58
CA PHE A 49 11.19 -11.46 10.53
C PHE A 49 12.20 -12.55 10.90
N PHE A 50 11.98 -13.28 12.00
CA PHE A 50 12.80 -14.42 12.35
C PHE A 50 12.44 -15.63 11.48
N ASP A 51 13.41 -16.52 11.24
CA ASP A 51 13.25 -17.70 10.37
C ASP A 51 12.15 -18.67 10.88
N ASP A 52 11.93 -18.74 12.19
CA ASP A 52 10.88 -19.56 12.80
C ASP A 52 9.47 -18.94 12.69
N TRP A 53 9.37 -17.71 12.19
CA TRP A 53 8.12 -16.99 11.95
C TRP A 53 7.93 -16.70 10.45
N PHE A 54 8.11 -15.47 9.95
CA PHE A 54 7.92 -15.13 8.53
C PHE A 54 9.21 -15.00 7.71
N GLY A 55 10.37 -15.24 8.31
CA GLY A 55 11.66 -15.13 7.64
C GLY A 55 12.08 -13.68 7.36
N ALA A 56 13.30 -13.51 6.87
CA ALA A 56 13.93 -12.20 6.71
C ALA A 56 13.05 -11.19 5.94
N GLY A 57 12.96 -9.96 6.44
CA GLY A 57 12.24 -8.88 5.75
C GLY A 57 13.00 -8.26 4.58
N SER A 58 14.33 -8.42 4.49
CA SER A 58 15.15 -8.05 3.30
C SER A 58 16.24 -9.09 3.26
N PRO A 59 16.01 -10.17 2.51
CA PRO A 59 17.07 -11.09 2.17
C PRO A 59 18.24 -10.33 1.53
N GLU A 60 19.45 -10.63 1.98
CA GLU A 60 20.69 -10.12 1.39
C GLU A 60 21.10 -10.90 0.12
N THR A 61 20.22 -11.76 -0.39
CA THR A 61 20.45 -12.49 -1.62
C THR A 61 20.33 -11.56 -2.84
N PRO A 62 21.06 -11.83 -3.93
CA PRO A 62 21.02 -10.97 -5.12
C PRO A 62 19.65 -10.85 -5.78
N ASP A 63 18.79 -11.85 -5.60
CA ASP A 63 17.43 -11.91 -6.13
C ASP A 63 16.37 -11.39 -5.13
N HIS A 64 16.77 -10.98 -3.93
CA HIS A 64 15.89 -10.50 -2.87
C HIS A 64 14.80 -11.49 -2.42
N ALA A 65 14.93 -12.77 -2.78
CA ALA A 65 13.96 -13.80 -2.42
C ALA A 65 14.15 -14.31 -0.98
N VAL A 66 13.04 -14.58 -0.30
CA VAL A 66 13.06 -15.18 1.03
C VAL A 66 13.39 -16.67 0.90
N HIS A 67 14.63 -17.08 1.11
CA HIS A 67 15.06 -18.49 0.97
C HIS A 67 15.09 -19.28 2.28
N ARG A 68 14.96 -18.61 3.43
CA ARG A 68 15.08 -19.22 4.76
C ARG A 68 13.81 -19.06 5.57
N GLY A 69 13.67 -19.92 6.57
CA GLY A 69 12.53 -19.96 7.48
C GLY A 69 11.33 -20.73 6.96
N ARG A 70 10.24 -20.71 7.72
CA ARG A 70 9.00 -21.47 7.43
C ARG A 70 8.41 -21.17 6.06
N TRP A 71 8.53 -19.93 5.61
CA TRP A 71 8.02 -19.44 4.33
C TRP A 71 9.12 -19.28 3.28
N GLY A 72 10.28 -19.87 3.52
CA GLY A 72 11.39 -19.87 2.56
C GLY A 72 10.99 -20.53 1.25
N ASN A 73 11.33 -19.90 0.12
CA ASN A 73 10.99 -20.29 -1.24
C ASN A 73 9.48 -20.38 -1.50
N THR A 74 8.67 -19.54 -0.83
CA THR A 74 7.26 -19.36 -1.21
C THR A 74 7.19 -18.97 -2.69
N THR A 75 6.53 -19.79 -3.50
CA THR A 75 6.51 -19.64 -4.96
C THR A 75 5.35 -18.75 -5.42
N VAL A 76 5.64 -17.85 -6.36
CA VAL A 76 4.62 -17.21 -7.19
C VAL A 76 4.16 -18.22 -8.25
N LEU A 77 2.86 -18.25 -8.58
CA LEU A 77 2.35 -19.17 -9.60
C LEU A 77 3.07 -18.91 -10.94
N GLN A 78 3.76 -19.95 -11.42
CA GLN A 78 4.45 -19.97 -12.71
C GLN A 78 3.52 -20.47 -13.81
N ASP A 79 3.87 -20.16 -15.07
CA ASP A 79 3.10 -20.56 -16.25
C ASP A 79 1.61 -20.16 -16.13
N ALA A 80 1.36 -19.03 -15.48
CA ALA A 80 0.04 -18.62 -15.02
C ALA A 80 -0.87 -18.09 -16.13
N ARG A 81 -0.42 -18.09 -17.39
CA ARG A 81 -1.20 -17.57 -18.53
C ARG A 81 -2.44 -18.41 -18.85
N GLU A 82 -2.44 -19.69 -18.47
CA GLU A 82 -3.63 -20.54 -18.55
C GLU A 82 -4.63 -20.26 -17.42
N TYR A 83 -4.16 -19.68 -16.31
CA TYR A 83 -4.96 -19.36 -15.14
C TYR A 83 -5.50 -17.91 -15.16
N SER A 84 -4.69 -16.96 -15.65
CA SER A 84 -4.99 -15.53 -15.67
C SER A 84 -4.51 -14.91 -16.98
N SER A 85 -5.35 -14.05 -17.56
CA SER A 85 -4.97 -13.19 -18.69
C SER A 85 -3.97 -12.09 -18.30
N ILE A 86 -3.83 -11.82 -16.99
CA ILE A 86 -2.91 -10.82 -16.45
C ILE A 86 -1.77 -11.54 -15.74
N THR A 87 -0.58 -11.42 -16.32
CA THR A 87 0.68 -11.93 -15.78
C THR A 87 1.78 -10.93 -16.06
N ASN A 88 2.94 -11.11 -15.41
CA ASN A 88 4.13 -10.38 -15.82
C ASN A 88 4.70 -10.95 -17.15
N PRO A 89 5.70 -10.29 -17.77
CA PRO A 89 6.24 -10.74 -19.06
C PRO A 89 6.83 -12.16 -19.04
N TYR A 90 7.19 -12.67 -17.87
CA TYR A 90 7.73 -14.02 -17.70
C TYR A 90 6.64 -15.09 -17.47
N GLY A 91 5.36 -14.70 -17.43
CA GLY A 91 4.23 -15.60 -17.19
C GLY A 91 4.03 -15.94 -15.72
N LEU A 92 4.58 -15.15 -14.79
CA LEU A 92 4.29 -15.26 -13.37
C LEU A 92 2.97 -14.56 -13.06
N LEU A 93 2.16 -15.10 -12.15
CA LEU A 93 0.94 -14.44 -11.66
C LEU A 93 1.33 -13.28 -10.72
N ARG A 94 1.79 -12.20 -11.33
CA ARG A 94 2.36 -11.01 -10.73
C ARG A 94 1.91 -9.82 -11.57
N SER A 95 1.92 -8.61 -11.00
CA SER A 95 1.53 -7.39 -11.72
C SER A 95 2.26 -7.28 -13.07
N PRO A 96 1.57 -6.86 -14.14
CA PRO A 96 2.15 -6.84 -15.49
C PRO A 96 3.35 -5.89 -15.63
N TRP A 97 3.41 -4.87 -14.77
CA TRP A 97 4.51 -3.92 -14.70
C TRP A 97 5.69 -4.36 -13.83
N ASN A 98 5.56 -5.45 -13.06
CA ASN A 98 6.68 -5.99 -12.30
C ASN A 98 7.46 -6.97 -13.19
N THR A 99 8.52 -6.47 -13.77
CA THR A 99 9.37 -7.16 -14.74
C THR A 99 10.42 -8.07 -14.11
N ASP A 100 10.33 -8.36 -12.81
CA ASP A 100 11.24 -9.29 -12.16
C ASP A 100 10.93 -10.76 -12.57
N PRO A 101 11.92 -11.55 -13.04
CA PRO A 101 11.72 -12.95 -13.45
C PRO A 101 11.71 -13.95 -12.29
N THR A 102 12.00 -13.53 -11.06
CA THR A 102 12.17 -14.43 -9.91
C THR A 102 10.84 -15.04 -9.49
N ALA A 103 10.76 -16.37 -9.44
CA ALA A 103 9.52 -17.11 -9.18
C ALA A 103 9.19 -17.31 -7.69
N HIS A 104 9.84 -16.57 -6.79
CA HIS A 104 9.64 -16.65 -5.34
C HIS A 104 9.21 -15.30 -4.77
N ALA A 105 8.65 -15.30 -3.57
CA ALA A 105 8.32 -14.10 -2.82
C ALA A 105 9.60 -13.29 -2.49
N LEU A 106 9.55 -12.01 -2.83
CA LEU A 106 10.63 -11.04 -2.80
C LEU A 106 10.33 -9.97 -1.75
N ARG A 107 11.37 -9.57 -1.03
CA ARG A 107 11.28 -8.48 -0.05
C ARG A 107 12.54 -7.64 -0.09
N ARG A 108 12.41 -6.32 -0.01
CA ARG A 108 13.55 -5.39 0.04
C ARG A 108 13.33 -4.26 1.03
N HIS A 109 13.10 -4.62 2.28
CA HIS A 109 12.44 -3.71 3.21
C HIS A 109 13.10 -2.37 3.51
N SER A 110 14.42 -2.27 3.36
CA SER A 110 15.15 -1.07 3.76
C SER A 110 15.23 -0.04 2.64
N GLN A 111 14.88 -0.43 1.40
CA GLN A 111 15.18 0.38 0.24
C GLN A 111 14.08 0.33 -0.82
N VAL A 112 13.63 1.52 -1.19
CA VAL A 112 12.95 1.76 -2.46
C VAL A 112 13.91 2.57 -3.30
N LEU A 113 14.34 2.00 -4.42
CA LEU A 113 15.21 2.68 -5.38
C LEU A 113 16.50 3.20 -4.73
N ASN A 114 17.04 2.42 -3.77
CA ASN A 114 18.23 2.72 -2.96
C ASN A 114 18.06 3.85 -1.93
N GLN A 115 16.84 4.34 -1.74
CA GLN A 115 16.51 5.30 -0.70
C GLN A 115 15.88 4.62 0.51
N ASN A 116 16.26 5.09 1.69
CA ASN A 116 15.54 4.77 2.91
C ASN A 116 14.27 5.63 2.92
N LEU A 117 13.11 5.02 2.80
CA LEU A 117 11.84 5.73 2.89
C LEU A 117 11.34 5.81 4.33
N ASP A 118 10.47 6.80 4.55
CA ASP A 118 9.52 7.09 5.65
C ASP A 118 9.60 6.33 7.00
N PRO A 119 9.14 6.95 8.10
CA PRO A 119 9.09 6.28 9.39
C PRO A 119 8.11 5.10 9.42
N MET A 120 8.30 4.23 10.42
CA MET A 120 7.26 3.29 10.86
C MET A 120 6.00 4.02 11.30
N VAL A 121 4.85 3.35 11.24
CA VAL A 121 3.58 3.92 11.72
C VAL A 121 3.65 4.13 13.23
N SER A 122 3.52 5.38 13.65
CA SER A 122 3.58 5.79 15.06
C SER A 122 2.21 5.69 15.73
N CYS A 123 2.20 5.77 17.06
CA CYS A 123 0.98 5.90 17.84
C CYS A 123 0.21 7.20 17.55
N GLU A 124 0.92 8.27 17.17
CA GLU A 124 0.29 9.54 16.74
C GLU A 124 -0.57 9.32 15.50
N ARG A 125 0.04 8.77 14.44
CA ARG A 125 -0.68 8.50 13.20
C ARG A 125 -1.80 7.48 13.38
N TRP A 126 -1.61 6.51 14.28
CA TRP A 126 -2.65 5.55 14.63
C TRP A 126 -3.84 6.24 15.32
N GLN A 127 -3.58 7.19 16.22
CA GLN A 127 -4.62 7.98 16.88
C GLN A 127 -5.33 8.92 15.88
N ASP A 128 -4.61 9.55 14.96
CA ASP A 128 -5.22 10.41 13.92
C ASP A 128 -6.28 9.64 13.12
N CYS A 129 -5.98 8.39 12.75
CA CYS A 129 -6.96 7.54 12.07
C CYS A 129 -8.11 7.13 13.00
N PHE A 130 -7.84 6.83 14.28
CA PHE A 130 -8.88 6.50 15.26
C PHE A 130 -9.86 7.66 15.47
N ASP A 131 -9.38 8.90 15.46
CA ASP A 131 -10.18 10.11 15.67
C ASP A 131 -11.03 10.51 14.44
N SER A 132 -10.98 9.73 13.36
CA SER A 132 -11.85 9.90 12.20
C SER A 132 -13.34 9.90 12.58
N VAL A 133 -14.09 10.80 11.94
CA VAL A 133 -15.51 11.07 12.24
C VAL A 133 -16.47 10.06 11.61
N ASP A 134 -16.10 9.50 10.46
CA ASP A 134 -16.91 8.57 9.69
C ASP A 134 -16.09 7.41 9.11
N LEU A 135 -16.81 6.38 8.67
CA LEU A 135 -16.24 5.15 8.10
C LEU A 135 -15.35 5.42 6.88
N ALA A 136 -15.77 6.31 5.99
CA ALA A 136 -15.03 6.63 4.79
C ALA A 136 -13.66 7.24 5.12
N SER A 137 -13.63 8.26 5.99
CA SER A 137 -12.40 8.93 6.42
C SER A 137 -11.49 7.98 7.19
N MET A 138 -12.06 7.15 8.07
CA MET A 138 -11.28 6.16 8.82
C MET A 138 -10.65 5.11 7.91
N ASN A 139 -11.42 4.58 6.94
CA ASN A 139 -10.91 3.60 5.99
C ASN A 139 -9.83 4.19 5.10
N THR A 140 -9.99 5.43 4.62
CA THR A 140 -8.94 6.06 3.82
C THR A 140 -7.69 6.32 4.64
N CYS A 141 -7.81 6.78 5.89
CA CYS A 141 -6.65 6.97 6.78
C CYS A 141 -5.95 5.63 7.08
N LEU A 142 -6.71 4.61 7.45
CA LEU A 142 -6.19 3.27 7.72
C LEU A 142 -5.44 2.72 6.49
N ASN A 143 -6.03 2.86 5.31
CA ASN A 143 -5.42 2.45 4.06
C ASN A 143 -4.17 3.30 3.77
N GLY A 144 -4.30 4.58 3.42
CA GLY A 144 -3.17 5.40 2.99
C GLY A 144 -2.09 5.57 4.05
N ALA A 145 -2.46 5.96 5.28
CA ALA A 145 -1.50 6.41 6.26
C ALA A 145 -0.86 5.28 7.07
N THR A 146 -1.57 4.16 7.28
CA THR A 146 -1.10 3.11 8.22
C THR A 146 -0.78 1.78 7.56
N HIS A 147 -1.59 1.30 6.62
CA HIS A 147 -1.31 0.04 5.91
C HIS A 147 -0.28 0.27 4.80
N GLY A 148 -0.42 1.36 4.03
CA GLY A 148 0.40 1.67 2.87
C GLY A 148 1.89 1.69 3.18
N PRO A 149 2.34 2.41 4.22
CA PRO A 149 3.74 2.43 4.62
C PRO A 149 4.33 1.06 4.94
N ILE A 150 3.52 0.12 5.42
CA ILE A 150 3.98 -1.24 5.75
C ILE A 150 4.15 -2.09 4.48
N HIS A 151 3.28 -1.92 3.49
CA HIS A 151 3.44 -2.51 2.15
C HIS A 151 4.75 -2.08 1.49
N ILE A 152 4.96 -0.76 1.44
CA ILE A 152 6.18 -0.16 0.89
C ILE A 152 7.41 -0.63 1.68
N LEU A 153 7.29 -0.62 3.02
CA LEU A 153 8.31 -1.09 3.92
C LEU A 153 8.71 -2.52 3.65
N ILE A 154 7.83 -3.49 3.41
CA ILE A 154 8.27 -4.90 3.26
C ILE A 154 8.67 -5.19 1.81
N GLY A 155 7.88 -4.70 0.86
CA GLY A 155 8.07 -4.98 -0.56
C GLY A 155 9.38 -4.39 -1.07
N GLY A 156 9.61 -3.10 -0.80
CA GLY A 156 10.73 -2.37 -1.39
C GLY A 156 10.74 -2.42 -2.92
N GLN A 157 11.72 -1.75 -3.52
CA GLN A 157 11.82 -1.64 -4.98
C GLN A 157 13.27 -1.45 -5.40
N TRP A 158 13.66 -2.03 -6.53
CA TRP A 158 15.01 -1.96 -7.08
C TRP A 158 14.98 -1.95 -8.61
N PHE A 159 16.15 -2.13 -9.22
CA PHE A 159 16.33 -2.26 -10.67
C PHE A 159 15.86 -1.04 -11.48
N LEU A 160 16.01 0.15 -10.92
CA LEU A 160 15.88 1.42 -11.62
C LEU A 160 17.03 2.32 -11.13
N ASN A 161 17.83 2.78 -12.09
CA ASN A 161 18.93 3.71 -11.84
C ASN A 161 18.63 5.02 -12.55
N SER A 162 18.47 6.10 -11.79
CA SER A 162 18.24 7.44 -12.32
C SER A 162 18.81 8.46 -11.35
N ALA A 163 19.51 9.46 -11.91
CA ALA A 163 20.04 10.57 -11.13
C ALA A 163 18.93 11.40 -10.45
N LEU A 164 17.71 11.40 -10.99
CA LEU A 164 16.54 12.04 -10.34
C LEU A 164 16.17 11.40 -9.01
N LEU A 165 16.55 10.14 -8.81
CA LEU A 165 16.27 9.34 -7.62
C LEU A 165 17.48 9.26 -6.70
N GLU A 166 18.51 10.06 -6.91
CA GLU A 166 19.60 10.21 -5.96
C GLU A 166 19.20 11.21 -4.86
N ASN A 167 19.59 10.94 -3.61
CA ASN A 167 19.18 11.73 -2.44
C ASN A 167 19.54 13.23 -2.54
N ASP A 168 20.59 13.55 -3.29
CA ASP A 168 21.10 14.92 -3.47
C ASP A 168 20.52 15.61 -4.72
N HIS A 169 19.58 14.99 -5.43
CA HIS A 169 19.03 15.62 -6.63
C HIS A 169 18.23 16.88 -6.25
N MET A 170 18.65 18.01 -6.81
CA MET A 170 18.19 19.36 -6.45
C MET A 170 16.67 19.55 -6.57
N VAL A 171 16.00 18.77 -7.43
CA VAL A 171 14.55 18.89 -7.69
C VAL A 171 13.70 18.04 -6.74
N PHE A 172 14.20 16.89 -6.28
CA PHE A 172 13.36 15.90 -5.59
C PHE A 172 13.81 15.51 -4.19
N GLN A 173 15.04 15.80 -3.74
CA GLN A 173 15.56 15.51 -2.38
C GLN A 173 15.01 14.22 -1.73
N GLY A 174 14.92 13.13 -2.51
CA GLY A 174 14.38 11.84 -2.09
C GLY A 174 12.85 11.63 -2.07
N GLY A 175 12.02 12.65 -2.31
CA GLY A 175 10.55 12.53 -2.24
C GLY A 175 9.95 11.61 -3.31
N LEU A 176 10.44 11.69 -4.56
CA LEU A 176 9.83 10.97 -5.68
C LEU A 176 9.98 9.44 -5.57
N ALA A 177 11.00 8.92 -4.89
CA ALA A 177 11.26 7.48 -4.86
C ALA A 177 10.12 6.69 -4.21
N GLY A 178 9.50 7.21 -3.14
CA GLY A 178 8.39 6.54 -2.45
C GLY A 178 7.12 6.43 -3.26
N ASP A 179 6.85 7.45 -4.08
CA ASP A 179 5.63 7.53 -4.89
C ASP A 179 5.84 7.07 -6.33
N GLN A 180 7.09 6.85 -6.76
CA GLN A 180 7.43 6.53 -8.15
C GLN A 180 6.58 5.37 -8.69
N LEU A 181 6.50 4.26 -7.95
CA LEU A 181 5.71 3.11 -8.38
C LEU A 181 4.20 3.40 -8.37
N LEU A 182 3.73 4.22 -7.44
CA LEU A 182 2.32 4.61 -7.36
C LEU A 182 1.93 5.43 -8.58
N LEU A 183 2.75 6.41 -8.95
CA LEU A 183 2.59 7.25 -10.14
C LEU A 183 2.79 6.47 -11.45
N ALA A 184 3.73 5.52 -11.49
CA ALA A 184 3.93 4.63 -12.63
C ALA A 184 2.67 3.81 -12.96
N LYS A 185 1.92 3.36 -11.94
CA LYS A 185 0.63 2.67 -12.15
C LYS A 185 -0.40 3.56 -12.82
N ILE A 186 -0.38 4.87 -12.57
CA ILE A 186 -1.29 5.82 -13.24
C ILE A 186 -0.97 5.87 -14.73
N LEU A 187 0.31 5.98 -15.10
CA LEU A 187 0.72 5.91 -16.51
C LEU A 187 0.36 4.58 -17.16
N TRP A 188 0.45 3.47 -16.42
CA TRP A 188 0.03 2.15 -16.92
C TRP A 188 -1.48 2.11 -17.16
N ARG A 189 -2.29 2.54 -16.18
CA ARG A 189 -3.76 2.61 -16.27
C ARG A 189 -4.24 3.51 -17.39
N LYS A 190 -3.54 4.61 -17.66
CA LYS A 190 -3.80 5.57 -18.74
C LYS A 190 -3.24 5.13 -20.10
N GLY A 191 -2.45 4.06 -20.13
CA GLY A 191 -1.91 3.47 -21.35
C GLY A 191 -0.60 4.06 -21.88
N TYR A 192 0.02 4.99 -21.16
CA TYR A 192 1.30 5.56 -21.56
C TYR A 192 2.47 4.63 -21.23
N LEU A 193 2.42 3.93 -20.10
CA LEU A 193 3.42 2.94 -19.71
C LEU A 193 3.05 1.57 -20.31
N ARG A 194 4.00 1.00 -21.06
CA ARG A 194 3.90 -0.31 -21.70
C ARG A 194 5.02 -1.22 -21.26
N CYS A 195 4.68 -2.47 -20.99
CA CYS A 195 5.63 -3.51 -20.65
C CYS A 195 5.62 -4.58 -21.75
N PRO A 196 6.74 -5.30 -21.95
CA PRO A 196 6.77 -6.41 -22.90
C PRO A 196 5.69 -7.45 -22.55
N GLU A 197 4.97 -7.97 -23.54
CA GLU A 197 3.97 -9.02 -23.28
C GLU A 197 4.63 -10.35 -22.88
N THR A 198 5.80 -10.63 -23.45
CA THR A 198 6.54 -11.86 -23.22
C THR A 198 8.05 -11.61 -23.15
N CYS A 199 8.69 -12.29 -22.20
CA CYS A 199 10.14 -12.40 -22.06
C CYS A 199 10.50 -13.87 -21.79
N SER A 200 11.58 -14.36 -22.40
CA SER A 200 12.10 -15.69 -22.09
C SER A 200 12.89 -15.64 -20.78
N LYS A 201 13.01 -16.78 -20.08
CA LYS A 201 13.70 -16.87 -18.78
C LYS A 201 15.17 -16.43 -18.83
N ASP A 202 15.79 -16.47 -20.01
CA ASP A 202 17.17 -16.06 -20.29
C ASP A 202 17.30 -14.62 -20.82
N THR A 203 16.18 -13.91 -21.03
CA THR A 203 16.22 -12.48 -21.38
C THR A 203 16.84 -11.69 -20.23
N PRO A 204 17.95 -10.95 -20.46
CA PRO A 204 18.52 -10.05 -19.46
C PRO A 204 17.47 -9.04 -18.98
N ALA A 205 17.44 -8.78 -17.68
CA ALA A 205 16.42 -7.92 -17.07
C ALA A 205 16.37 -6.52 -17.72
N GLU A 206 17.52 -5.97 -18.13
CA GLU A 206 17.60 -4.66 -18.82
C GLU A 206 16.91 -4.63 -20.19
N LYS A 207 16.64 -5.81 -20.79
CA LYS A 207 15.94 -5.94 -22.07
C LYS A 207 14.47 -6.27 -21.92
N CYS A 208 14.01 -6.53 -20.70
CA CYS A 208 12.62 -6.84 -20.39
C CYS A 208 12.02 -5.75 -19.48
N LEU A 209 12.08 -4.49 -19.89
CA LEU A 209 11.63 -3.37 -19.07
C LEU A 209 10.42 -2.68 -19.66
N CYS A 210 9.60 -2.11 -18.78
CA CYS A 210 8.56 -1.19 -19.19
C CYS A 210 9.16 0.13 -19.68
N SER A 211 8.41 0.83 -20.52
CA SER A 211 8.77 2.16 -21.04
C SER A 211 7.51 2.94 -21.41
N CYS A 212 7.66 4.17 -21.89
CA CYS A 212 6.57 4.90 -22.57
C CYS A 212 6.93 5.09 -24.05
N PRO A 213 6.60 4.13 -24.92
CA PRO A 213 6.96 4.18 -26.33
C PRO A 213 6.30 5.37 -27.04
N MET A 214 6.97 5.92 -28.06
CA MET A 214 6.52 7.16 -28.73
C MET A 214 5.16 6.99 -29.42
N GLU A 215 4.89 5.79 -29.93
CA GLU A 215 3.64 5.40 -30.58
C GLU A 215 2.41 5.55 -29.67
N TYR A 216 2.56 5.37 -28.35
CA TYR A 216 1.48 5.53 -27.37
C TYR A 216 1.39 6.97 -26.81
N ARG A 217 2.30 7.86 -27.21
CA ARG A 217 2.25 9.28 -26.80
C ARG A 217 1.31 10.11 -27.66
N HIS A 218 0.95 9.62 -28.85
CA HIS A 218 0.09 10.35 -29.81
C HIS A 218 0.53 11.80 -30.09
N GLY A 219 1.85 12.01 -30.16
CA GLY A 219 2.43 13.34 -30.39
C GLY A 219 2.52 14.24 -29.16
N ALA A 220 2.01 13.79 -28.00
CA ALA A 220 2.14 14.53 -26.74
C ALA A 220 3.61 14.58 -26.28
N THR A 221 4.01 15.75 -25.83
CA THR A 221 5.28 16.01 -25.15
C THR A 221 5.28 15.36 -23.76
N PRO A 222 6.46 15.14 -23.15
CA PRO A 222 6.53 14.65 -21.78
C PRO A 222 5.76 15.51 -20.78
N TYR A 223 5.80 16.84 -20.94
CA TYR A 223 5.05 17.76 -20.09
C TYR A 223 3.54 17.55 -20.21
N GLU A 224 2.99 17.52 -21.44
CA GLU A 224 1.56 17.30 -21.67
C GLU A 224 1.11 15.94 -21.11
N ILE A 225 1.94 14.90 -21.21
CA ILE A 225 1.63 13.59 -20.61
C ILE A 225 1.52 13.71 -19.09
N LEU A 226 2.51 14.31 -18.45
CA LEU A 226 2.54 14.42 -16.98
C LEU A 226 1.40 15.31 -16.44
N VAL A 227 1.07 16.39 -17.15
CA VAL A 227 0.15 17.44 -16.69
C VAL A 227 -1.27 17.18 -17.13
N ASP A 228 -1.50 17.00 -18.43
CA ASP A 228 -2.84 17.06 -19.03
C ASP A 228 -3.44 15.69 -19.29
N LYS A 229 -2.60 14.66 -19.48
CA LYS A 229 -3.08 13.33 -19.89
C LYS A 229 -3.12 12.34 -18.73
N ALA A 230 -2.03 12.24 -17.99
CA ALA A 230 -1.90 11.37 -16.84
C ALA A 230 -2.23 12.09 -15.53
N GLU A 231 -2.23 13.44 -15.54
CA GLU A 231 -2.61 14.29 -14.40
C GLU A 231 -1.80 14.03 -13.11
N VAL A 232 -0.58 13.51 -13.27
CA VAL A 232 0.29 13.12 -12.14
C VAL A 232 1.02 14.30 -11.50
N MET A 233 1.02 15.47 -12.15
CA MET A 233 1.89 16.57 -11.75
C MET A 233 1.64 17.12 -10.36
N HIS A 234 0.43 17.03 -9.81
CA HIS A 234 0.15 17.52 -8.47
C HIS A 234 0.95 16.76 -7.40
N TRP A 235 1.07 15.43 -7.51
CA TRP A 235 1.93 14.61 -6.65
C TRP A 235 3.43 14.82 -6.93
N VAL A 236 3.80 14.99 -8.20
CA VAL A 236 5.20 15.29 -8.57
C VAL A 236 5.64 16.63 -7.95
N VAL A 237 4.75 17.62 -7.91
CA VAL A 237 5.00 18.91 -7.28
C VAL A 237 5.12 18.76 -5.77
N GLU A 238 4.23 18.01 -5.12
CA GLU A 238 4.29 17.75 -3.68
C GLU A 238 5.61 17.09 -3.27
N THR A 239 6.02 16.04 -4.00
CA THR A 239 7.29 15.34 -3.77
C THR A 239 8.52 16.17 -4.10
N SER A 240 8.40 17.22 -4.93
CA SER A 240 9.51 18.13 -5.24
C SER A 240 9.88 19.11 -4.11
N ARG A 241 9.07 19.20 -3.05
CA ARG A 241 9.31 20.07 -1.88
C ARG A 241 9.63 21.53 -2.25
N GLY A 242 8.95 22.05 -3.28
CA GLY A 242 9.12 23.41 -3.79
C GLY A 242 10.15 23.55 -4.92
N GLY A 243 10.75 22.45 -5.39
CA GLY A 243 11.58 22.42 -6.60
C GLY A 243 10.77 22.69 -7.88
N ILE A 244 9.48 22.37 -7.86
CA ILE A 244 8.52 22.65 -8.95
C ILE A 244 7.42 23.58 -8.42
N TYR A 245 7.03 24.57 -9.21
CA TYR A 245 5.95 25.49 -8.86
C TYR A 245 5.04 25.77 -10.06
N TYR A 246 3.76 26.06 -9.78
CA TYR A 246 2.79 26.42 -10.80
C TYR A 246 2.70 27.94 -11.00
N ASN A 247 2.92 28.41 -12.21
CA ASN A 247 2.76 29.80 -12.61
C ASN A 247 1.36 30.04 -13.17
N LYS A 248 0.50 30.70 -12.39
CA LYS A 248 -0.89 30.99 -12.76
C LYS A 248 -1.06 31.87 -14.00
N THR A 249 -0.07 32.71 -14.32
CA THR A 249 -0.16 33.62 -15.47
C THR A 249 0.12 32.87 -16.77
N GLU A 250 1.04 31.91 -16.71
CA GLU A 250 1.47 31.10 -17.85
C GLU A 250 0.68 29.79 -17.96
N ASP A 251 -0.13 29.46 -16.95
CA ASP A 251 -0.85 28.20 -16.85
C ASP A 251 0.10 26.99 -16.99
N HIS A 252 1.24 27.07 -16.32
CA HIS A 252 2.37 26.17 -16.56
C HIS A 252 3.16 25.87 -15.28
N TYR A 253 3.64 24.63 -15.14
CA TYR A 253 4.57 24.23 -14.08
C TYR A 253 6.01 24.52 -14.51
N HIS A 254 6.78 25.12 -13.61
CA HIS A 254 8.19 25.44 -13.82
C HIS A 254 9.07 24.78 -12.77
N ILE A 255 10.33 24.55 -13.15
CA ILE A 255 11.36 24.02 -12.27
C ILE A 255 12.24 25.17 -11.80
N MET A 256 12.38 25.29 -10.48
CA MET A 256 13.18 26.34 -9.86
C MET A 256 14.61 26.40 -10.43
N ASN A 257 15.05 27.60 -10.79
CA ASN A 257 16.38 27.90 -11.33
C ASN A 257 16.73 27.14 -12.63
N LYS A 258 15.74 26.86 -13.48
CA LYS A 258 15.93 26.26 -14.80
C LYS A 258 15.41 27.17 -15.90
N THR A 259 16.08 27.10 -17.06
CA THR A 259 15.59 27.67 -18.31
C THR A 259 14.58 26.72 -18.96
N LEU A 260 13.72 27.23 -19.85
CA LEU A 260 12.73 26.42 -20.57
C LEU A 260 13.34 25.19 -21.28
N ALA A 261 14.56 25.34 -21.85
CA ALA A 261 15.25 24.24 -22.51
C ALA A 261 15.74 23.17 -21.53
N GLU A 262 16.15 23.56 -20.31
CA GLU A 262 16.51 22.61 -19.26
C GLU A 262 15.26 21.95 -18.66
N GLU A 263 14.15 22.67 -18.56
CA GLU A 263 12.87 22.13 -18.13
C GLU A 263 12.39 21.02 -19.07
N GLU A 264 12.47 21.22 -20.39
CA GLU A 264 12.10 20.21 -21.39
C GLU A 264 12.86 18.88 -21.19
N VAL A 265 14.16 18.96 -20.90
CA VAL A 265 14.99 17.78 -20.59
C VAL A 265 14.51 17.11 -19.30
N LEU A 266 14.27 17.89 -18.25
CA LEU A 266 13.84 17.38 -16.95
C LEU A 266 12.44 16.77 -16.99
N TRP A 267 11.50 17.33 -17.75
CA TRP A 267 10.18 16.73 -17.95
C TRP A 267 10.29 15.37 -18.63
N ASN A 268 11.18 15.24 -19.61
CA ASN A 268 11.46 13.95 -20.22
C ASN A 268 12.09 12.96 -19.22
N GLU A 269 13.03 13.39 -18.39
CA GLU A 269 13.62 12.53 -17.36
C GLU A 269 12.60 12.07 -16.32
N ILE A 270 11.72 12.97 -15.86
CA ILE A 270 10.64 12.64 -14.92
C ILE A 270 9.71 11.60 -15.55
N LEU A 271 9.28 11.81 -16.80
CA LEU A 271 8.47 10.84 -17.51
C LEU A 271 9.20 9.49 -17.60
N LEU A 272 10.46 9.46 -18.04
CA LEU A 272 11.24 8.22 -18.17
C LEU A 272 11.37 7.45 -16.85
N VAL A 273 11.55 8.16 -15.74
CA VAL A 273 11.55 7.56 -14.40
C VAL A 273 10.21 6.92 -14.10
N LEU A 274 9.09 7.60 -14.34
CA LEU A 274 7.76 7.05 -14.08
C LEU A 274 7.40 5.90 -15.05
N CYS A 275 7.97 5.88 -16.25
CA CYS A 275 7.77 4.83 -17.25
C CYS A 275 8.54 3.53 -16.95
N ASN A 276 9.45 3.54 -15.99
CA ASN A 276 10.19 2.37 -15.56
C ASN A 276 9.90 2.10 -14.08
N PRO A 277 8.98 1.19 -13.75
CA PRO A 277 8.60 0.86 -12.38
C PRO A 277 9.65 -0.02 -11.67
N GLY A 278 10.79 -0.34 -12.32
CA GLY A 278 11.79 -1.25 -11.77
C GLY A 278 11.18 -2.59 -11.36
N HIS A 279 11.75 -3.17 -10.31
CA HIS A 279 11.31 -4.44 -9.73
C HIS A 279 10.81 -4.17 -8.30
N PRO A 280 9.48 -4.14 -8.08
CA PRO A 280 8.91 -4.09 -6.74
C PRO A 280 8.85 -5.49 -6.11
N GLY A 281 9.06 -5.59 -4.80
CA GLY A 281 8.74 -6.82 -4.06
C GLY A 281 7.23 -7.01 -3.91
N GLU A 282 6.81 -8.24 -3.61
CA GLU A 282 5.40 -8.66 -3.57
C GLU A 282 4.58 -7.71 -2.70
N MET A 283 5.06 -7.44 -1.48
CA MET A 283 4.35 -6.61 -0.52
C MET A 283 4.13 -5.17 -0.94
N TYR A 284 4.80 -4.62 -1.95
CA TYR A 284 4.64 -3.19 -2.28
C TYR A 284 3.22 -2.91 -2.78
N THR A 285 2.67 -3.74 -3.67
CA THR A 285 1.41 -3.40 -4.36
C THR A 285 0.53 -4.63 -4.63
N SER A 286 0.05 -4.82 -5.87
CA SER A 286 -1.04 -5.74 -6.22
C SER A 286 -0.69 -7.22 -6.07
N ALA A 287 0.58 -7.56 -5.88
CA ALA A 287 1.05 -8.91 -5.59
C ALA A 287 1.23 -9.21 -4.09
N ALA A 288 0.85 -8.27 -3.21
CA ALA A 288 1.12 -8.38 -1.78
C ALA A 288 0.56 -9.66 -1.13
N PRO A 289 -0.62 -10.21 -1.51
CA PRO A 289 -1.12 -11.45 -0.93
C PRO A 289 -0.21 -12.69 -1.07
N TYR A 290 0.78 -12.68 -1.97
CA TYR A 290 1.79 -13.75 -2.07
C TYR A 290 2.75 -13.79 -0.88
N ASP A 291 2.98 -12.65 -0.25
CA ASP A 291 3.79 -12.58 0.93
C ASP A 291 2.95 -12.92 2.16
N PRO A 292 3.31 -13.94 2.94
CA PRO A 292 2.47 -14.36 4.06
C PRO A 292 2.33 -13.30 5.18
N THR A 293 3.22 -12.30 5.22
CA THR A 293 3.10 -11.16 6.16
C THR A 293 1.92 -10.22 5.81
N PHE A 294 1.41 -10.27 4.58
CA PHE A 294 0.20 -9.56 4.13
C PHE A 294 -0.98 -9.81 5.07
N TRP A 295 -1.17 -11.07 5.44
CA TRP A 295 -2.33 -11.49 6.23
C TRP A 295 -2.27 -11.00 7.68
N LEU A 296 -1.12 -10.53 8.17
CA LEU A 296 -0.95 -10.07 9.55
C LEU A 296 -1.19 -8.58 9.76
N ILE A 297 -1.07 -7.77 8.71
CA ILE A 297 -1.16 -6.31 8.83
C ILE A 297 -2.62 -5.82 8.80
N HIS A 298 -3.50 -6.53 8.09
CA HIS A 298 -4.91 -6.16 7.94
C HIS A 298 -5.72 -6.34 9.24
N PRO A 299 -5.53 -7.41 10.02
CA PRO A 299 -6.19 -7.54 11.33
C PRO A 299 -5.89 -6.38 12.29
N SER A 300 -4.74 -5.70 12.17
CA SER A 300 -4.45 -4.52 13.00
C SER A 300 -5.41 -3.36 12.70
N ALA A 301 -5.69 -3.10 11.41
CA ALA A 301 -6.66 -2.11 10.99
C ALA A 301 -8.10 -2.51 11.36
N GLU A 302 -8.45 -3.78 11.17
CA GLU A 302 -9.78 -4.32 11.54
C GLU A 302 -10.02 -4.25 13.04
N ARG A 303 -9.02 -4.56 13.88
CA ARG A 303 -9.09 -4.37 15.34
C ARG A 303 -9.42 -2.93 15.74
N MET A 304 -8.85 -1.95 15.04
CA MET A 304 -9.12 -0.53 15.32
C MET A 304 -10.55 -0.15 14.92
N LEU A 305 -10.99 -0.58 13.73
CA LEU A 305 -12.35 -0.36 13.25
C LEU A 305 -13.39 -1.03 14.17
N SER A 306 -13.17 -2.30 14.55
CA SER A 306 -14.00 -3.03 15.50
C SER A 306 -14.09 -2.33 16.85
N TRP A 307 -12.99 -1.71 17.31
CA TRP A 307 -13.03 -0.90 18.54
C TRP A 307 -13.91 0.35 18.40
N ARG A 308 -13.79 1.10 17.30
CA ARG A 308 -14.64 2.28 17.05
C ARG A 308 -16.12 1.92 16.99
N ARG A 309 -16.46 0.84 16.28
CA ARG A 309 -17.82 0.31 16.19
C ARG A 309 -18.35 -0.10 17.56
N MET A 310 -17.52 -0.75 18.39
CA MET A 310 -17.90 -1.13 19.75
C MET A 310 -18.22 0.09 20.62
N LEU A 311 -17.39 1.13 20.57
CA LEU A 311 -17.63 2.35 21.35
C LEU A 311 -18.90 3.09 20.93
N ASP A 312 -19.23 3.06 19.64
CA ASP A 312 -20.48 3.60 19.09
C ASP A 312 -21.69 2.79 19.58
N HIS A 313 -21.62 1.46 19.49
CA HIS A 313 -22.66 0.55 19.99
C HIS A 313 -22.93 0.75 21.49
N LEU A 314 -21.88 0.94 22.29
CA LEU A 314 -21.98 1.20 23.73
C LEU A 314 -22.38 2.65 24.06
N SER A 315 -22.62 3.50 23.06
CA SER A 315 -22.94 4.93 23.22
C SER A 315 -21.87 5.71 24.01
N VAL A 316 -20.61 5.28 23.89
CA VAL A 316 -19.45 5.91 24.55
C VAL A 316 -18.79 6.93 23.61
N HIS A 317 -18.67 6.58 22.33
CA HIS A 317 -18.10 7.44 21.31
C HIS A 317 -18.85 7.27 20.00
N THR A 318 -19.50 8.32 19.51
CA THR A 318 -20.25 8.27 18.25
C THR A 318 -19.34 8.03 17.05
N PHE A 319 -19.78 7.21 16.10
CA PHE A 319 -19.06 6.93 14.86
C PHE A 319 -20.05 6.81 13.69
N ASN A 320 -19.91 7.66 12.67
CA ASN A 320 -20.79 7.59 11.51
C ASN A 320 -20.39 6.41 10.60
N GLN A 321 -21.16 5.33 10.66
CA GLN A 321 -20.95 4.10 9.90
C GLN A 321 -21.60 4.12 8.50
N THR A 322 -22.10 5.26 8.03
CA THR A 322 -22.66 5.36 6.67
C THR A 322 -21.59 5.01 5.64
N TRP A 323 -21.90 4.09 4.72
CA TRP A 323 -20.98 3.72 3.66
C TRP A 323 -20.63 4.94 2.81
N GLY A 324 -19.35 5.10 2.55
CA GLY A 324 -18.86 6.18 1.72
C GLY A 324 -17.46 5.86 1.20
N TYR A 325 -17.07 6.60 0.18
CA TYR A 325 -15.73 6.56 -0.37
C TYR A 325 -15.20 7.99 -0.42
N SER A 326 -14.04 8.21 0.19
CA SER A 326 -13.40 9.52 0.22
C SER A 326 -12.19 9.49 -0.70
N HIS A 327 -12.28 10.20 -1.83
CA HIS A 327 -11.14 10.49 -2.68
C HIS A 327 -10.21 11.45 -1.93
N GLN A 328 -9.26 10.88 -1.20
CA GLN A 328 -8.11 11.62 -0.70
C GLN A 328 -7.10 11.67 -1.85
N GLY A 329 -6.38 12.78 -2.00
CA GLY A 329 -5.40 12.97 -3.08
C GLY A 329 -4.15 12.12 -2.91
N ASP A 330 -4.28 10.83 -2.59
CA ASP A 330 -3.18 9.88 -2.49
C ASP A 330 -2.85 9.30 -3.88
N PRO A 331 -1.57 9.08 -4.25
CA PRO A 331 -1.18 8.51 -5.53
C PRO A 331 -1.79 7.12 -5.87
N SER A 332 -2.38 6.44 -4.89
CA SER A 332 -3.11 5.18 -5.10
C SER A 332 -4.55 5.37 -5.61
N ASP A 333 -5.15 6.54 -5.37
CA ASP A 333 -6.50 6.91 -5.78
C ASP A 333 -6.47 8.12 -6.72
N MET A 334 -6.69 7.85 -8.01
CA MET A 334 -6.71 8.88 -9.05
C MET A 334 -8.11 9.46 -9.29
N GLY A 335 -9.14 9.03 -8.54
CA GLY A 335 -10.53 9.48 -8.73
C GLY A 335 -11.15 9.11 -10.07
N GLN A 336 -10.51 8.24 -10.84
CA GLN A 336 -10.83 7.94 -12.24
C GLN A 336 -10.75 6.44 -12.51
N ILE A 337 -11.66 5.96 -13.36
CA ILE A 337 -11.63 4.62 -13.95
C ILE A 337 -11.17 4.77 -15.40
N CYS A 338 -10.36 3.84 -15.88
CA CYS A 338 -9.95 3.75 -17.28
C CYS A 338 -10.43 2.42 -17.88
N GLU A 339 -11.34 2.46 -18.85
CA GLU A 339 -11.93 1.30 -19.51
C GLU A 339 -11.12 0.88 -20.73
N TRP A 340 -10.82 -0.42 -20.79
CA TRP A 340 -9.95 -1.03 -21.81
C TRP A 340 -10.71 -1.90 -22.83
N ASP A 341 -12.02 -2.09 -22.66
CA ASP A 341 -12.81 -3.07 -23.41
C ASP A 341 -12.83 -2.82 -24.93
N ASP A 342 -12.78 -1.55 -25.35
CA ASP A 342 -12.80 -1.14 -26.77
C ASP A 342 -11.43 -0.63 -27.28
N VAL A 343 -10.35 -0.93 -26.56
CA VAL A 343 -9.00 -0.50 -26.94
C VAL A 343 -8.35 -1.52 -27.87
N SER A 344 -7.92 -1.08 -29.05
CA SER A 344 -7.14 -1.89 -29.99
C SER A 344 -5.85 -1.17 -30.41
N ASP A 345 -4.87 -1.95 -30.86
CA ASP A 345 -3.57 -1.47 -31.35
C ASP A 345 -2.86 -0.52 -30.37
N PHE A 346 -2.58 0.71 -30.82
CA PHE A 346 -1.93 1.77 -30.05
C PHE A 346 -2.94 2.67 -29.32
N GLY A 347 -4.18 2.22 -29.14
CA GLY A 347 -5.22 3.00 -28.47
C GLY A 347 -4.94 3.27 -26.99
N LEU A 348 -5.54 4.34 -26.49
CA LEU A 348 -5.61 4.67 -25.08
C LEU A 348 -7.01 4.35 -24.54
N PRO A 349 -7.13 3.99 -23.26
CA PRO A 349 -8.42 3.73 -22.64
C PRO A 349 -9.24 5.00 -22.52
N PHE A 350 -10.56 4.84 -22.47
CA PHE A 350 -11.45 5.93 -22.09
C PHE A 350 -11.46 6.04 -20.57
N CYS A 351 -11.07 7.20 -20.03
CA CYS A 351 -11.07 7.44 -18.59
C CYS A 351 -12.10 8.49 -18.20
N TYR A 352 -12.78 8.27 -17.07
CA TYR A 352 -13.78 9.17 -16.52
C TYR A 352 -13.77 9.15 -14.99
N ASP A 353 -14.22 10.26 -14.39
CA ASP A 353 -14.29 10.40 -12.94
C ASP A 353 -15.32 9.45 -12.36
N SER A 354 -14.88 8.56 -11.48
CA SER A 354 -15.72 7.56 -10.84
C SER A 354 -14.97 6.82 -9.72
N THR A 355 -15.71 6.09 -8.90
CA THR A 355 -15.16 5.17 -7.90
C THR A 355 -15.05 3.77 -8.51
N CYS A 356 -13.85 3.17 -8.44
CA CYS A 356 -13.59 1.84 -9.01
C CYS A 356 -14.57 0.77 -8.49
N PRO A 357 -15.00 -0.19 -9.33
CA PRO A 357 -15.78 -1.33 -8.88
C PRO A 357 -15.07 -2.08 -7.76
N GLY A 358 -15.83 -2.51 -6.76
CA GLY A 358 -15.33 -3.14 -5.53
C GLY A 358 -15.29 -2.21 -4.32
N HIS A 359 -15.57 -0.92 -4.47
CA HIS A 359 -15.56 0.06 -3.37
C HIS A 359 -16.95 0.54 -2.93
N ASN A 360 -18.00 0.29 -3.72
CA ASN A 360 -19.36 0.64 -3.36
C ASN A 360 -19.95 -0.38 -2.38
N ALA A 361 -20.95 0.04 -1.60
CA ALA A 361 -21.62 -0.80 -0.61
C ALA A 361 -22.21 -2.08 -1.22
N ALA A 362 -22.80 -1.95 -2.41
CA ALA A 362 -23.46 -3.04 -3.13
C ALA A 362 -22.52 -3.86 -4.03
N ASP A 363 -21.23 -3.51 -4.09
CA ASP A 363 -20.27 -4.31 -4.87
C ASP A 363 -20.02 -5.65 -4.17
N THR A 364 -19.97 -6.72 -4.94
CA THR A 364 -19.77 -8.09 -4.42
C THR A 364 -18.29 -8.35 -4.14
N THR A 365 -18.04 -9.05 -3.04
CA THR A 365 -16.69 -9.54 -2.71
C THR A 365 -16.38 -10.81 -3.49
N PRO A 366 -15.10 -11.14 -3.72
CA PRO A 366 -14.73 -12.34 -4.49
C PRO A 366 -14.81 -13.65 -3.66
N PHE A 367 -15.31 -13.60 -2.43
CA PHE A 367 -15.30 -14.73 -1.51
C PHE A 367 -16.73 -15.25 -1.28
N MET A 368 -17.03 -16.44 -1.81
CA MET A 368 -18.34 -17.08 -1.60
C MET A 368 -18.47 -17.68 -0.21
N GLY A 369 -19.71 -17.76 0.30
CA GLY A 369 -20.01 -18.60 1.46
C GLY A 369 -19.58 -18.01 2.81
N ILE A 370 -19.30 -16.71 2.88
CA ILE A 370 -18.96 -16.04 4.14
C ILE A 370 -20.22 -15.74 4.96
N VAL A 371 -21.22 -15.12 4.32
CA VAL A 371 -22.49 -14.75 4.96
C VAL A 371 -23.55 -15.82 4.69
N GLU A 372 -23.73 -16.20 3.43
CA GLU A 372 -24.66 -17.24 3.00
C GLU A 372 -23.99 -18.23 2.04
N GLU A 373 -24.28 -19.51 2.21
CA GLU A 373 -23.67 -20.59 1.41
C GLU A 373 -23.99 -20.43 -0.08
N GLY A 374 -22.96 -20.42 -0.92
CA GLY A 374 -23.12 -20.33 -2.38
C GLY A 374 -23.29 -18.91 -2.93
N GLU A 375 -23.32 -17.88 -2.08
CA GLU A 375 -23.46 -16.49 -2.51
C GLU A 375 -22.17 -15.68 -2.31
N PHE A 376 -21.97 -14.68 -3.17
CA PHE A 376 -20.94 -13.65 -3.01
C PHE A 376 -21.55 -12.47 -2.25
N PRO A 377 -21.21 -12.25 -0.98
CA PRO A 377 -21.76 -11.14 -0.21
C PRO A 377 -21.22 -9.83 -0.75
N THR A 378 -22.06 -8.81 -0.68
CA THR A 378 -21.70 -7.41 -0.89
C THR A 378 -20.77 -6.90 0.20
N ASN A 379 -20.09 -5.80 -0.09
CA ASN A 379 -19.29 -5.07 0.87
C ASN A 379 -20.09 -4.65 2.12
N GLU A 380 -21.35 -4.23 1.96
CA GLU A 380 -22.24 -3.87 3.05
C GLU A 380 -22.61 -5.10 3.92
N GLU A 381 -22.91 -6.24 3.29
CA GLU A 381 -23.20 -7.49 4.00
C GLU A 381 -21.99 -7.99 4.79
N ILE A 382 -20.78 -7.95 4.21
CA ILE A 382 -19.54 -8.26 4.93
C ILE A 382 -19.34 -7.31 6.10
N TYR A 383 -19.52 -6.00 5.91
CA TYR A 383 -19.35 -5.01 6.97
C TYR A 383 -20.32 -5.23 8.14
N ALA A 384 -21.58 -5.58 7.84
CA ALA A 384 -22.57 -5.97 8.83
C ALA A 384 -22.18 -7.28 9.53
N TYR A 385 -21.74 -8.28 8.77
CA TYR A 385 -21.34 -9.59 9.30
C TYR A 385 -20.14 -9.51 10.26
N VAL A 386 -19.13 -8.68 9.94
CA VAL A 386 -17.95 -8.48 10.81
C VAL A 386 -18.21 -7.48 11.95
N ALA A 387 -19.47 -7.17 12.25
CA ALA A 387 -19.80 -6.39 13.43
C ALA A 387 -19.31 -7.10 14.70
N PRO A 388 -18.68 -6.40 15.65
CA PRO A 388 -18.13 -7.05 16.84
C PRO A 388 -19.21 -7.54 17.82
N TRP A 389 -20.49 -7.20 17.59
CA TRP A 389 -21.67 -7.75 18.26
C TRP A 389 -22.34 -8.91 17.51
N ASN A 390 -21.81 -9.34 16.37
CA ASN A 390 -22.38 -10.48 15.67
C ASN A 390 -21.98 -11.79 16.37
N GLU A 391 -22.97 -12.52 16.89
CA GLU A 391 -22.77 -13.81 17.57
C GLU A 391 -22.32 -14.92 16.61
N GLU A 392 -22.50 -14.75 15.31
CA GLU A 392 -22.05 -15.71 14.29
C GLU A 392 -20.61 -15.49 13.83
N LEU A 393 -19.95 -14.43 14.32
CA LEU A 393 -18.57 -14.13 13.95
C LEU A 393 -17.63 -15.19 14.56
N PRO A 394 -16.82 -15.91 13.75
CA PRO A 394 -16.04 -17.04 14.25
C PRO A 394 -14.80 -16.62 15.06
N TYR A 395 -14.57 -15.32 15.24
CA TYR A 395 -13.48 -14.77 16.03
C TYR A 395 -13.85 -13.41 16.62
N MET A 396 -13.10 -13.01 17.64
CA MET A 396 -13.13 -11.65 18.16
C MET A 396 -11.77 -11.29 18.74
N TYR A 397 -11.46 -9.99 18.84
CA TYR A 397 -10.24 -9.57 19.53
C TYR A 397 -10.41 -9.71 21.05
N ASP A 398 -9.40 -10.32 21.67
CA ASP A 398 -9.40 -10.49 23.12
C ASP A 398 -9.23 -9.15 23.86
N THR A 399 -8.52 -8.19 23.26
CA THR A 399 -8.30 -6.87 23.85
C THR A 399 -8.35 -5.73 22.84
N TYR A 400 -8.82 -4.57 23.28
CA TYR A 400 -8.71 -3.27 22.58
C TYR A 400 -7.81 -2.31 23.36
N TYR A 401 -6.59 -2.77 23.67
CA TYR A 401 -5.59 -2.02 24.42
C TYR A 401 -4.29 -1.83 23.64
N TRP A 402 -3.78 -0.59 23.66
CA TRP A 402 -2.47 -0.18 23.16
C TRP A 402 -1.65 0.46 24.31
N PRO A 403 -1.08 -0.35 25.22
CA PRO A 403 -0.34 0.13 26.40
C PRO A 403 0.83 1.05 26.05
N HIS A 404 1.58 0.69 25.01
CA HIS A 404 2.73 1.44 24.52
C HIS A 404 2.31 2.83 24.03
N CYS A 405 1.20 2.93 23.30
CA CYS A 405 0.69 4.21 22.86
C CYS A 405 0.19 5.08 24.00
N ASN A 406 -0.45 4.47 25.01
CA ASN A 406 -0.79 5.18 26.25
C ASN A 406 0.45 5.74 26.96
N ALA A 407 1.51 4.94 27.05
CA ALA A 407 2.78 5.37 27.62
C ALA A 407 3.42 6.54 26.85
N SER A 408 3.12 6.65 25.55
CA SER A 408 3.53 7.75 24.68
C SER A 408 2.55 8.94 24.67
N GLY A 409 1.48 8.91 25.49
CA GLY A 409 0.52 10.02 25.61
C GLY A 409 -0.67 9.97 24.65
N PHE A 410 -0.81 8.91 23.86
CA PHE A 410 -1.90 8.73 22.90
C PHE A 410 -3.03 7.86 23.49
N GLN A 411 -4.27 8.32 23.37
CA GLN A 411 -5.45 7.67 23.94
C GLN A 411 -6.34 7.16 22.81
N MET A 412 -6.44 5.83 22.66
CA MET A 412 -7.24 5.16 21.60
C MET A 412 -7.69 3.74 21.96
N GLY A 413 -7.49 3.31 23.22
CA GLY A 413 -7.89 1.99 23.71
C GLY A 413 -8.97 2.05 24.78
N TRP A 414 -8.87 1.17 25.78
CA TRP A 414 -9.79 1.12 26.93
C TRP A 414 -9.98 2.44 27.69
N GLN A 415 -9.09 3.42 27.51
CA GLN A 415 -9.19 4.74 28.13
C GLN A 415 -10.49 5.47 27.77
N TYR A 416 -11.14 5.11 26.65
CA TYR A 416 -12.46 5.63 26.28
C TYR A 416 -13.58 5.06 27.15
N LEU A 417 -13.38 3.93 27.82
CA LEU A 417 -14.35 3.39 28.76
C LEU A 417 -14.24 4.16 30.09
N PRO A 418 -15.25 4.95 30.48
CA PRO A 418 -15.19 5.71 31.72
C PRO A 418 -15.26 4.77 32.91
N ASN A 419 -14.13 4.46 33.56
CA ASN A 419 -13.96 3.73 34.84
C ASN A 419 -14.70 2.38 35.00
N ASP A 420 -15.43 1.92 34.00
CA ASP A 420 -16.36 0.80 34.07
C ASP A 420 -16.07 -0.20 32.96
N ILE A 421 -14.84 -0.75 33.00
CA ILE A 421 -14.44 -1.92 32.20
C ILE A 421 -15.45 -3.07 32.38
N SER A 422 -16.23 -3.09 33.48
CA SER A 422 -17.28 -4.07 33.69
C SER A 422 -18.33 -4.05 32.58
N LYS A 423 -18.63 -2.91 31.95
CA LYS A 423 -19.55 -2.88 30.79
C LYS A 423 -18.98 -3.62 29.59
N LEU A 424 -17.70 -3.44 29.29
CA LEU A 424 -17.06 -4.17 28.19
C LEU A 424 -16.98 -5.66 28.53
N ASN A 425 -16.52 -6.03 29.73
CA ASN A 425 -16.43 -7.44 30.12
C ASN A 425 -17.81 -8.10 30.16
N THR A 426 -18.81 -7.47 30.77
CA THR A 426 -20.20 -7.96 30.79
C THR A 426 -20.72 -8.16 29.37
N TYR A 427 -20.47 -7.20 28.49
CA TYR A 427 -20.87 -7.30 27.09
C TYR A 427 -20.14 -8.45 26.35
N LEU A 428 -18.82 -8.60 26.55
CA LEU A 428 -18.05 -9.70 25.95
C LEU A 428 -18.50 -11.06 26.49
N ASP A 429 -18.86 -11.14 27.76
CA ASP A 429 -19.38 -12.35 28.41
C ASP A 429 -20.82 -12.66 27.94
N GLU A 430 -21.68 -11.65 27.78
CA GLU A 430 -23.08 -11.79 27.34
C GLU A 430 -23.20 -12.20 25.87
N VAL A 431 -22.44 -11.57 24.98
CA VAL A 431 -22.53 -11.81 23.53
C VAL A 431 -21.75 -13.05 23.11
N HIS A 432 -20.61 -13.33 23.75
CA HIS A 432 -19.67 -14.35 23.27
C HIS A 432 -19.35 -15.47 24.28
N GLY A 433 -19.97 -15.45 25.46
CA GLY A 433 -19.93 -16.57 26.41
C GLY A 433 -18.53 -16.93 26.93
N ARG A 434 -17.71 -15.92 27.25
CA ARG A 434 -16.35 -16.11 27.82
C ARG A 434 -16.35 -16.66 29.24
#